data_AF-A0A0D2X1B3-F1
#
_entry.id   AF-A0A0D2X1B3-F1
#
_cell.length_a   1.000
_cell.length_b   1.000
_cell.length_c   1.000
_cell.angle_alpha   90.00
_cell.angle_beta   90.00
_cell.angle_gamma   90.00
#
_symmetry.space_group_name_H-M   'P 1'
#
loop_
_entity.id
_entity.type
_entity.pdbx_description
1 polymer ?
#
loop_
_entity_poly.entity_id
_entity_poly.type
_entity_poly.pdbx_seq_one_letter_code
_entity_poly.pdbx_strand_id
1 'polypeptide(L)'
;MPKALLYKNMTPRQRELYDKVMNAPNERLFLYDNQVGVDGALAIAEAIKVNTSLTELSLVKIDLGDAGARAIAEAIRVNRTLTELNLSRNQIGPVGAQSLAAALKVNKKVEVLFLAANQFGDAGLQEIAEMLFVNKTLEMIYLHENQIGDAGAPAVAEALEVNKTLKELKLSENHIGDAGAQAFGEALKVNSTVTIDLSNNCIGKAGARAMADARKVNPTRLTPHMGSQINPLAFALLPRLASADDIQAVFHLLTSRHEVEATAYSAPRRGSTGRGKPRKLSAPKGPTTPPEPAVLPALPAEIAECIMHEAYYWPAVQHTKRMQFNEDGPADVLQVTVPGDSVGDSARRVKAIQVLRGWRHPPADTSPLVFDLVVRDERGAVRYEGAAKPEFLDSTVQRVTIVPATHPIMRQMRDGWKVQVRRSKAVIGVVFEHLYLGYV
;
A
#
# COMPACT_ATOMS: atom_id res chain seq x y z
N MET A 1 -3.69 -10.85 -24.89
CA MET A 1 -4.39 -11.40 -23.72
C MET A 1 -3.65 -12.63 -23.23
N PRO A 2 -3.42 -12.82 -21.92
CA PRO A 2 -2.89 -14.08 -21.41
C PRO A 2 -3.86 -15.23 -21.73
N LYS A 3 -3.35 -16.41 -22.08
CA LYS A 3 -4.17 -17.62 -22.28
C LYS A 3 -4.84 -18.00 -20.95
N ALA A 4 -6.11 -18.41 -20.98
CA ALA A 4 -6.84 -18.90 -19.81
C ALA A 4 -6.08 -20.08 -19.15
N LEU A 5 -5.96 -20.05 -17.83
CA LEU A 5 -5.27 -21.10 -17.07
C LEU A 5 -6.20 -22.32 -16.93
N LEU A 6 -5.98 -23.33 -17.76
CA LEU A 6 -6.77 -24.57 -17.72
C LEU A 6 -6.44 -25.38 -16.45
N TYR A 7 -7.46 -25.96 -15.80
CA TYR A 7 -7.33 -26.76 -14.57
C TYR A 7 -6.24 -27.86 -14.66
N LYS A 8 -6.13 -28.53 -15.81
CA LYS A 8 -5.09 -29.55 -16.06
C LYS A 8 -3.66 -29.02 -16.03
N ASN A 9 -3.47 -27.72 -16.24
CA ASN A 9 -2.17 -27.04 -16.25
C ASN A 9 -1.86 -26.33 -14.92
N MET A 10 -2.78 -26.40 -13.94
CA MET A 10 -2.58 -25.79 -12.63
C MET A 10 -1.60 -26.60 -11.78
N THR A 11 -0.84 -25.92 -10.92
CA THR A 11 -0.07 -26.58 -9.86
C THR A 11 -1.03 -27.24 -8.84
N PRO A 12 -0.56 -28.18 -8.02
CA PRO A 12 -1.40 -28.77 -6.95
C PRO A 12 -2.04 -27.71 -6.05
N ARG A 13 -1.29 -26.66 -5.68
CA ARG A 13 -1.79 -25.55 -4.87
C ARG A 13 -2.84 -24.71 -5.59
N GLN A 14 -2.65 -24.44 -6.88
CA GLN A 14 -3.64 -23.74 -7.70
C GLN A 14 -4.95 -24.55 -7.82
N ARG A 15 -4.85 -25.87 -8.02
CA ARG A 15 -6.04 -26.75 -8.03
C ARG A 15 -6.76 -26.74 -6.68
N GLU A 16 -6.02 -26.82 -5.57
CA GLU A 16 -6.60 -26.72 -4.23
C GLU A 16 -7.40 -25.42 -4.04
N LEU A 17 -6.85 -24.28 -4.48
CA LEU A 17 -7.52 -22.99 -4.40
C LEU A 17 -8.73 -22.89 -5.34
N TYR A 18 -8.60 -23.40 -6.56
CA TYR A 18 -9.71 -23.50 -7.51
C TYR A 18 -10.86 -24.33 -6.91
N ASP A 19 -10.54 -25.51 -6.37
CA ASP A 19 -11.53 -26.43 -5.79
C ASP A 19 -12.18 -25.86 -4.53
N LYS A 20 -11.47 -25.05 -3.73
CA LYS A 20 -12.06 -24.31 -2.60
C LYS A 20 -13.12 -23.31 -3.06
N VAL A 21 -12.89 -22.62 -4.18
CA VAL A 21 -13.88 -21.71 -4.78
C VAL A 21 -15.07 -22.51 -5.30
N MET A 22 -14.84 -23.61 -6.03
CA MET A 22 -15.91 -24.42 -6.61
C MET A 22 -16.79 -25.11 -5.55
N ASN A 23 -16.22 -25.50 -4.42
CA ASN A 23 -16.91 -26.25 -3.37
C ASN A 23 -17.16 -25.42 -2.11
N ALA A 24 -17.23 -24.09 -2.25
CA ALA A 24 -17.43 -23.19 -1.13
C ALA A 24 -18.72 -23.53 -0.37
N PRO A 25 -18.65 -23.78 0.96
CA PRO A 25 -19.83 -24.09 1.74
C PRO A 25 -20.73 -22.86 1.89
N ASN A 26 -22.05 -23.05 1.82
CA ASN A 26 -23.04 -22.00 2.07
C ASN A 26 -22.88 -20.74 1.20
N GLU A 27 -22.41 -20.88 -0.05
CA GLU A 27 -22.26 -19.77 -1.00
C GLU A 27 -21.24 -18.68 -0.58
N ARG A 28 -20.44 -18.95 0.46
CA ARG A 28 -19.49 -18.01 1.04
C ARG A 28 -18.11 -18.62 1.16
N LEU A 29 -17.08 -17.87 0.78
CA LEU A 29 -15.69 -18.30 0.94
C LEU A 29 -14.83 -17.20 1.53
N PHE A 30 -14.13 -17.52 2.61
CA PHE A 30 -13.17 -16.65 3.27
C PHE A 30 -11.78 -17.27 3.19
N LEU A 31 -10.89 -16.63 2.43
CA LEU A 31 -9.48 -16.99 2.33
C LEU A 31 -8.65 -15.89 2.99
N TYR A 32 -7.85 -16.30 3.98
CA TYR A 32 -6.93 -15.46 4.74
C TYR A 32 -5.57 -16.17 4.79
N ASP A 33 -4.56 -15.72 4.03
CA ASP A 33 -3.19 -16.26 4.11
C ASP A 33 -2.20 -15.53 3.17
N ASN A 34 -0.97 -15.27 3.62
CA ASN A 34 0.11 -14.62 2.83
C ASN A 34 0.70 -15.53 1.73
N GLN A 35 0.08 -16.67 1.40
CA GLN A 35 0.64 -17.68 0.49
C GLN A 35 -0.28 -18.04 -0.70
N VAL A 36 -1.24 -17.18 -1.04
CA VAL A 36 -1.96 -17.31 -2.31
C VAL A 36 -1.13 -16.70 -3.44
N GLY A 37 -0.75 -15.44 -3.28
CA GLY A 37 0.01 -14.68 -4.26
C GLY A 37 -0.71 -14.55 -5.61
N VAL A 38 0.01 -14.02 -6.61
CA VAL A 38 -0.52 -13.80 -7.97
C VAL A 38 -0.93 -15.11 -8.65
N ASP A 39 -0.15 -16.18 -8.47
CA ASP A 39 -0.43 -17.47 -9.11
C ASP A 39 -1.69 -18.13 -8.57
N GLY A 40 -1.93 -18.04 -7.27
CA GLY A 40 -3.17 -18.50 -6.65
C GLY A 40 -4.37 -17.64 -7.06
N ALA A 41 -4.18 -16.32 -7.21
CA ALA A 41 -5.21 -15.41 -7.70
C ALA A 41 -5.70 -15.77 -9.11
N LEU A 42 -4.81 -16.20 -10.00
CA LEU A 42 -5.19 -16.68 -11.34
C LEU A 42 -6.10 -17.91 -11.26
N ALA A 43 -5.79 -18.88 -10.40
CA ALA A 43 -6.62 -20.07 -10.24
C ALA A 43 -8.00 -19.73 -9.64
N ILE A 44 -8.02 -18.87 -8.62
CA ILE A 44 -9.26 -18.35 -8.02
C ILE A 44 -10.10 -17.61 -9.07
N ALA A 45 -9.48 -16.76 -9.89
CA ALA A 45 -10.16 -16.04 -10.97
C ALA A 45 -10.80 -16.98 -11.99
N GLU A 46 -10.10 -18.03 -12.43
CA GLU A 46 -10.68 -19.01 -13.35
C GLU A 46 -11.85 -19.77 -12.72
N ALA A 47 -11.79 -20.09 -11.42
CA ALA A 47 -12.92 -20.70 -10.71
C ALA A 47 -14.12 -19.75 -10.64
N ILE A 48 -13.91 -18.47 -10.31
CA ILE A 48 -14.98 -17.46 -10.22
C ILE A 48 -15.73 -17.29 -11.55
N LYS A 49 -15.05 -17.43 -12.70
CA LYS A 49 -15.68 -17.30 -14.02
C LYS A 49 -16.77 -18.34 -14.27
N VAL A 50 -16.61 -19.54 -13.70
CA VAL A 50 -17.53 -20.67 -13.93
C VAL A 50 -18.37 -21.02 -12.71
N ASN A 51 -18.01 -20.53 -11.52
CA ASN A 51 -18.79 -20.73 -10.32
C ASN A 51 -20.12 -19.95 -10.41
N THR A 52 -21.23 -20.66 -10.17
CA THR A 52 -22.59 -20.13 -10.24
C THR A 52 -23.35 -20.21 -8.91
N SER A 53 -22.68 -20.49 -7.81
CA SER A 53 -23.30 -20.58 -6.48
C SER A 53 -22.71 -19.58 -5.48
N LEU A 54 -21.45 -19.20 -5.63
CA LEU A 54 -20.76 -18.29 -4.72
C LEU A 54 -21.33 -16.87 -4.83
N THR A 55 -21.79 -16.34 -3.70
CA THR A 55 -22.37 -15.00 -3.56
C THR A 55 -21.43 -14.06 -2.79
N GLU A 56 -20.65 -14.59 -1.83
CA GLU A 56 -19.70 -13.78 -1.04
C GLU A 56 -18.29 -14.37 -1.10
N LEU A 57 -17.32 -13.53 -1.48
CA LEU A 57 -15.92 -13.91 -1.54
C LEU A 57 -15.04 -12.92 -0.79
N SER A 58 -14.26 -13.42 0.16
CA SER A 58 -13.24 -12.65 0.87
C SER A 58 -11.85 -13.22 0.61
N LEU A 59 -10.98 -12.35 0.08
CA LEU A 59 -9.60 -12.61 -0.28
C LEU A 59 -8.68 -11.65 0.48
N VAL A 60 -8.79 -11.58 1.81
CA VAL A 60 -8.09 -10.55 2.60
C VAL A 60 -6.66 -10.96 2.87
N LYS A 61 -5.72 -10.06 2.61
CA LYS A 61 -4.29 -10.23 2.93
C LYS A 61 -3.70 -11.49 2.31
N ILE A 62 -3.78 -11.59 0.98
CA ILE A 62 -3.30 -12.73 0.21
C ILE A 62 -2.29 -12.37 -0.89
N ASP A 63 -1.74 -11.16 -0.82
CA ASP A 63 -0.69 -10.63 -1.71
C ASP A 63 -1.05 -10.68 -3.19
N LEU A 64 -2.25 -10.20 -3.54
CA LEU A 64 -2.70 -10.14 -4.94
C LEU A 64 -1.86 -9.18 -5.80
N GLY A 65 -1.54 -7.99 -5.27
CA GLY A 65 -1.03 -6.87 -6.05
C GLY A 65 -1.94 -6.49 -7.24
N ASP A 66 -1.44 -5.65 -8.13
CA ASP A 66 -2.17 -5.23 -9.33
C ASP A 66 -2.45 -6.38 -10.30
N ALA A 67 -1.51 -7.31 -10.43
CA ALA A 67 -1.64 -8.45 -11.33
C ALA A 67 -2.77 -9.42 -10.90
N GLY A 68 -2.83 -9.73 -9.60
CA GLY A 68 -3.91 -10.54 -9.02
C GLY A 68 -5.25 -9.80 -9.07
N ALA A 69 -5.28 -8.50 -8.75
CA ALA A 69 -6.49 -7.68 -8.86
C ALA A 69 -7.05 -7.67 -10.30
N ARG A 70 -6.19 -7.58 -11.31
CA ARG A 70 -6.59 -7.68 -12.72
C ARG A 70 -7.19 -9.04 -13.06
N ALA A 71 -6.62 -10.13 -12.57
CA ALA A 71 -7.18 -11.47 -12.79
C ALA A 71 -8.59 -11.60 -12.19
N ILE A 72 -8.76 -11.13 -10.96
CA ILE A 72 -10.06 -11.09 -10.27
C ILE A 72 -11.06 -10.19 -11.01
N ALA A 73 -10.62 -9.02 -11.50
CA ALA A 73 -11.47 -8.13 -12.30
C ALA A 73 -11.98 -8.79 -13.59
N GLU A 74 -11.13 -9.50 -14.32
CA GLU A 74 -11.54 -10.26 -15.51
C GLU A 74 -12.58 -11.34 -15.18
N ALA A 75 -12.47 -11.96 -14.01
CA ALA A 75 -13.46 -12.94 -13.55
C ALA A 75 -14.81 -12.30 -13.18
N ILE A 76 -14.78 -11.19 -12.43
CA ILE A 76 -15.99 -10.46 -12.02
C ILE A 76 -16.73 -9.88 -13.22
N ARG A 77 -16.03 -9.48 -14.28
CA ARG A 77 -16.68 -8.97 -15.51
C ARG A 77 -17.70 -9.95 -16.07
N VAL A 78 -17.43 -11.26 -15.98
CA VAL A 78 -18.29 -12.32 -16.51
C VAL A 78 -19.12 -13.03 -15.44
N ASN A 79 -18.68 -13.06 -14.18
CA ASN A 79 -19.44 -13.67 -13.10
C ASN A 79 -20.79 -12.96 -12.91
N ARG A 80 -21.83 -13.75 -12.56
CA ARG A 80 -23.21 -13.30 -12.44
C ARG A 80 -23.85 -13.59 -11.08
N THR A 81 -23.06 -14.02 -10.09
CA THR A 81 -23.57 -14.51 -8.81
C THR A 81 -22.98 -13.79 -7.60
N LEU A 82 -21.72 -13.35 -7.68
CA LEU A 82 -21.06 -12.61 -6.61
C LEU A 82 -21.74 -11.25 -6.39
N THR A 83 -22.24 -11.07 -5.17
CA THR A 83 -22.83 -9.83 -4.65
C THR A 83 -21.88 -9.11 -3.71
N GLU A 84 -21.04 -9.83 -2.98
CA GLU A 84 -20.06 -9.28 -2.04
C GLU A 84 -18.64 -9.74 -2.38
N LEU A 85 -17.72 -8.78 -2.44
CA LEU A 85 -16.31 -9.05 -2.67
C LEU A 85 -15.42 -8.25 -1.72
N ASN A 86 -14.52 -8.93 -1.04
CA ASN A 86 -13.51 -8.32 -0.18
C ASN A 86 -12.09 -8.60 -0.70
N LEU A 87 -11.41 -7.54 -1.14
CA LEU A 87 -10.02 -7.53 -1.60
C LEU A 87 -9.12 -6.65 -0.70
N SER A 88 -9.49 -6.48 0.56
CA SER A 88 -8.74 -5.62 1.49
C SER A 88 -7.34 -6.19 1.78
N ARG A 89 -6.38 -5.31 2.09
CA ARG A 89 -5.01 -5.66 2.51
C ARG A 89 -4.19 -6.43 1.47
N ASN A 90 -4.37 -6.13 0.18
CA ASN A 90 -3.74 -6.90 -0.91
C ASN A 90 -2.68 -6.14 -1.71
N GLN A 91 -2.26 -4.96 -1.24
CA GLN A 91 -1.25 -4.14 -1.91
C GLN A 91 -1.65 -3.80 -3.35
N ILE A 92 -2.96 -3.60 -3.58
CA ILE A 92 -3.50 -3.23 -4.90
C ILE A 92 -3.25 -1.73 -5.10
N GLY A 93 -2.54 -1.39 -6.17
CA GLY A 93 -2.23 -0.03 -6.58
C GLY A 93 -3.27 0.56 -7.55
N PRO A 94 -2.97 1.72 -8.15
CA PRO A 94 -3.86 2.40 -9.10
C PRO A 94 -4.14 1.57 -10.36
N VAL A 95 -3.21 0.73 -10.82
CA VAL A 95 -3.41 -0.11 -12.01
C VAL A 95 -4.41 -1.25 -11.74
N GLY A 96 -4.35 -1.85 -10.55
CA GLY A 96 -5.35 -2.81 -10.10
C GLY A 96 -6.71 -2.15 -9.87
N ALA A 97 -6.73 -0.95 -9.30
CA ALA A 97 -7.95 -0.15 -9.14
C ALA A 97 -8.64 0.13 -10.49
N GLN A 98 -7.88 0.55 -11.51
CA GLN A 98 -8.36 0.73 -12.89
C GLN A 98 -8.99 -0.56 -13.43
N SER A 99 -8.33 -1.70 -13.24
CA SER A 99 -8.84 -3.00 -13.71
C SER A 99 -10.17 -3.35 -13.04
N LEU A 100 -10.26 -3.18 -11.72
CA LEU A 100 -11.49 -3.42 -10.95
C LEU A 100 -12.62 -2.47 -11.38
N ALA A 101 -12.33 -1.18 -11.52
CA ALA A 101 -13.26 -0.17 -11.99
C ALA A 101 -13.82 -0.52 -13.39
N ALA A 102 -12.96 -0.91 -14.32
CA ALA A 102 -13.37 -1.32 -15.66
C ALA A 102 -14.30 -2.55 -15.65
N ALA A 103 -14.01 -3.54 -14.82
CA ALA A 103 -14.88 -4.71 -14.65
C ALA A 103 -16.25 -4.33 -14.06
N LEU A 104 -16.26 -3.46 -13.04
CA LEU A 104 -17.47 -3.02 -12.36
C LEU A 104 -18.33 -2.05 -13.18
N LYS A 105 -17.77 -1.32 -14.15
CA LYS A 105 -18.59 -0.57 -15.14
C LYS A 105 -19.58 -1.51 -15.86
N VAL A 106 -19.17 -2.76 -16.11
CA VAL A 106 -19.97 -3.78 -16.83
C VAL A 106 -20.73 -4.72 -15.89
N ASN A 107 -20.12 -5.12 -14.77
CA ASN A 107 -20.76 -6.03 -13.81
C ASN A 107 -22.02 -5.38 -13.19
N LYS A 108 -23.11 -6.14 -13.12
CA LYS A 108 -24.42 -5.71 -12.58
C LYS A 108 -24.88 -6.59 -11.41
N LYS A 109 -23.94 -7.11 -10.62
CA LYS A 109 -24.19 -8.05 -9.53
C LYS A 109 -23.49 -7.71 -8.23
N VAL A 110 -22.27 -7.20 -8.27
CA VAL A 110 -21.56 -6.79 -7.06
C VAL A 110 -22.23 -5.56 -6.48
N GLU A 111 -22.72 -5.70 -5.24
CA GLU A 111 -23.43 -4.69 -4.45
C GLU A 111 -22.53 -4.14 -3.33
N VAL A 112 -21.65 -4.98 -2.77
CA VAL A 112 -20.75 -4.63 -1.67
C VAL A 112 -19.31 -4.93 -2.04
N LEU A 113 -18.45 -3.92 -1.92
CA LEU A 113 -17.03 -4.03 -2.29
C LEU A 113 -16.11 -3.48 -1.20
N PHE A 114 -15.28 -4.36 -0.63
CA PHE A 114 -14.26 -3.97 0.35
C PHE A 114 -12.87 -3.91 -0.30
N LEU A 115 -12.25 -2.72 -0.27
CA LEU A 115 -10.95 -2.41 -0.86
C LEU A 115 -10.00 -1.76 0.14
N ALA A 116 -10.27 -1.95 1.44
CA ALA A 116 -9.53 -1.29 2.50
C ALA A 116 -8.05 -1.67 2.53
N ALA A 117 -7.21 -0.77 3.06
CA ALA A 117 -5.80 -1.03 3.29
C ALA A 117 -5.06 -1.49 2.02
N ASN A 118 -5.27 -0.75 0.92
CA ASN A 118 -4.59 -0.91 -0.35
C ASN A 118 -3.83 0.39 -0.69
N GLN A 119 -3.33 0.53 -1.92
CA GLN A 119 -2.44 1.63 -2.33
C GLN A 119 -3.02 2.38 -3.53
N PHE A 120 -4.34 2.60 -3.52
CA PHE A 120 -5.04 3.18 -4.67
C PHE A 120 -4.56 4.61 -4.96
N GLY A 121 -4.38 5.42 -3.91
CA GLY A 121 -4.10 6.84 -4.02
C GLY A 121 -5.18 7.62 -4.79
N ASP A 122 -4.86 8.85 -5.15
CA ASP A 122 -5.78 9.71 -5.90
C ASP A 122 -6.09 9.16 -7.31
N ALA A 123 -5.09 8.58 -7.99
CA ALA A 123 -5.25 8.00 -9.31
C ALA A 123 -6.22 6.80 -9.29
N GLY A 124 -6.09 5.90 -8.31
CA GLY A 124 -7.04 4.78 -8.16
C GLY A 124 -8.43 5.26 -7.76
N LEU A 125 -8.55 6.33 -6.97
CA LEU A 125 -9.86 6.91 -6.64
C LEU A 125 -10.55 7.53 -7.87
N GLN A 126 -9.80 8.16 -8.77
CA GLN A 126 -10.34 8.70 -10.02
C GLN A 126 -10.97 7.60 -10.89
N GLU A 127 -10.34 6.42 -10.97
CA GLU A 127 -10.90 5.27 -11.69
C GLU A 127 -12.20 4.76 -11.06
N ILE A 128 -12.27 4.73 -9.72
CA ILE A 128 -13.50 4.42 -9.00
C ILE A 128 -14.60 5.47 -9.29
N ALA A 129 -14.26 6.76 -9.35
CA ALA A 129 -15.21 7.81 -9.71
C ALA A 129 -15.82 7.58 -11.09
N GLU A 130 -15.00 7.30 -12.10
CA GLU A 130 -15.48 6.98 -13.44
C GLU A 130 -16.44 5.78 -13.46
N MET A 131 -16.14 4.77 -12.64
CA MET A 131 -17.02 3.61 -12.50
C MET A 131 -18.36 3.99 -11.87
N LEU A 132 -18.37 4.86 -10.85
CA LEU A 132 -19.59 5.32 -10.19
C LEU A 132 -20.52 6.13 -11.10
N PHE A 133 -20.02 6.82 -12.13
CA PHE A 133 -20.90 7.46 -13.12
C PHE A 133 -21.83 6.45 -13.82
N VAL A 134 -21.31 5.26 -14.11
CA VAL A 134 -21.96 4.25 -14.97
C VAL A 134 -22.60 3.12 -14.16
N ASN A 135 -21.98 2.68 -13.08
CA ASN A 135 -22.47 1.57 -12.28
C ASN A 135 -23.71 1.98 -11.49
N LYS A 136 -24.77 1.17 -11.59
CA LYS A 136 -26.07 1.36 -10.91
C LYS A 136 -26.45 0.16 -10.06
N THR A 137 -25.48 -0.65 -9.63
CA THR A 137 -25.68 -1.83 -8.79
C THR A 137 -24.93 -1.73 -7.46
N LEU A 138 -23.73 -1.16 -7.46
CA LEU A 138 -22.90 -1.06 -6.27
C LEU A 138 -23.55 -0.12 -5.25
N GLU A 139 -23.81 -0.65 -4.06
CA GLU A 139 -24.46 0.05 -2.96
C GLU A 139 -23.47 0.49 -1.89
N MET A 140 -22.40 -0.29 -1.66
CA MET A 140 -21.43 -0.04 -0.60
C MET A 140 -20.00 -0.23 -1.11
N ILE A 141 -19.15 0.76 -0.84
CA ILE A 141 -17.72 0.69 -1.14
C ILE A 141 -16.88 1.13 0.06
N TYR A 142 -15.92 0.29 0.43
CA TYR A 142 -15.02 0.52 1.56
C TYR A 142 -13.59 0.79 1.06
N LEU A 143 -13.14 2.04 1.15
CA LEU A 143 -11.85 2.54 0.69
C LEU A 143 -11.02 3.14 1.83
N HIS A 144 -11.23 2.67 3.06
CA HIS A 144 -10.42 3.15 4.18
C HIS A 144 -8.95 2.75 4.02
N GLU A 145 -8.02 3.57 4.51
CA GLU A 145 -6.58 3.28 4.46
C GLU A 145 -6.04 3.04 3.03
N ASN A 146 -6.29 3.98 2.11
CA ASN A 146 -5.89 3.87 0.69
C ASN A 146 -4.99 5.00 0.19
N GLN A 147 -4.46 5.82 1.11
CA GLN A 147 -3.56 6.94 0.81
C GLN A 147 -4.18 7.99 -0.12
N ILE A 148 -5.50 8.15 -0.06
CA ILE A 148 -6.26 9.08 -0.91
C ILE A 148 -6.13 10.50 -0.35
N GLY A 149 -5.76 11.47 -1.19
CA GLY A 149 -5.64 12.87 -0.84
C GLY A 149 -6.79 13.74 -1.36
N ASP A 150 -6.56 15.05 -1.35
CA ASP A 150 -7.52 16.03 -1.88
C ASP A 150 -7.70 15.93 -3.40
N ALA A 151 -6.70 15.45 -4.14
CA ALA A 151 -6.74 15.47 -5.61
C ALA A 151 -7.76 14.47 -6.20
N GLY A 152 -8.01 13.33 -5.54
CA GLY A 152 -9.00 12.35 -5.99
C GLY A 152 -10.45 12.68 -5.60
N ALA A 153 -10.66 13.56 -4.62
CA ALA A 153 -11.98 13.84 -4.06
C ALA A 153 -12.98 14.51 -5.04
N PRO A 154 -12.58 15.50 -5.88
CA PRO A 154 -13.50 16.16 -6.82
C PRO A 154 -14.18 15.19 -7.79
N ALA A 155 -13.43 14.25 -8.36
CA ALA A 155 -13.99 13.29 -9.32
C ALA A 155 -15.09 12.42 -8.69
N VAL A 156 -14.88 11.94 -7.46
CA VAL A 156 -15.91 11.18 -6.74
C VAL A 156 -17.09 12.07 -6.37
N ALA A 157 -16.84 13.30 -5.93
CA ALA A 157 -17.90 14.25 -5.61
C ALA A 157 -18.84 14.47 -6.83
N GLU A 158 -18.29 14.72 -8.01
CA GLU A 158 -19.05 14.84 -9.25
C GLU A 158 -19.82 13.55 -9.59
N ALA A 159 -19.18 12.38 -9.43
CA ALA A 159 -19.84 11.10 -9.66
C ALA A 159 -21.04 10.88 -8.71
N LEU A 160 -20.93 11.31 -7.46
CA LEU A 160 -22.00 11.23 -6.47
C LEU A 160 -23.14 12.19 -6.78
N GLU A 161 -22.93 13.32 -7.45
CA GLU A 161 -24.07 14.17 -7.87
C GLU A 161 -25.05 13.40 -8.77
N VAL A 162 -24.54 12.49 -9.60
CA VAL A 162 -25.31 11.69 -10.56
C VAL A 162 -25.66 10.30 -10.02
N ASN A 163 -24.80 9.65 -9.24
CA ASN A 163 -25.03 8.31 -8.73
C ASN A 163 -26.01 8.33 -7.53
N LYS A 164 -27.19 7.74 -7.72
CA LYS A 164 -28.22 7.58 -6.68
C LYS A 164 -28.37 6.14 -6.16
N THR A 165 -27.50 5.24 -6.61
CA THR A 165 -27.48 3.83 -6.18
C THR A 165 -26.62 3.66 -4.93
N LEU A 166 -25.45 4.32 -4.90
CA LEU A 166 -24.51 4.18 -3.79
C LEU A 166 -25.13 4.72 -2.50
N LYS A 167 -25.15 3.87 -1.48
CA LYS A 167 -25.68 4.14 -0.13
C LYS A 167 -24.57 4.41 0.86
N GLU A 168 -23.40 3.80 0.69
CA GLU A 168 -22.29 3.93 1.63
C GLU A 168 -20.92 4.04 0.92
N LEU A 169 -20.17 5.07 1.30
CA LEU A 169 -18.80 5.32 0.86
C LEU A 169 -17.90 5.51 2.10
N LYS A 170 -17.05 4.54 2.42
CA LYS A 170 -16.08 4.67 3.51
C LYS A 170 -14.74 5.15 2.98
N LEU A 171 -14.35 6.36 3.37
CA LEU A 171 -13.07 7.00 3.04
C LEU A 171 -12.29 7.36 4.30
N SER A 172 -12.59 6.72 5.44
CA SER A 172 -11.86 6.95 6.68
C SER A 172 -10.39 6.54 6.59
N GLU A 173 -9.53 7.13 7.42
CA GLU A 173 -8.10 6.81 7.46
C GLU A 173 -7.39 7.04 6.12
N ASN A 174 -7.72 8.15 5.44
CA ASN A 174 -7.04 8.63 4.26
C ASN A 174 -6.39 10.00 4.55
N HIS A 175 -5.89 10.66 3.51
CA HIS A 175 -5.20 11.95 3.56
C HIS A 175 -6.07 13.11 3.06
N ILE A 176 -7.42 12.97 3.11
CA ILE A 176 -8.35 13.99 2.59
C ILE A 176 -8.31 15.23 3.49
N GLY A 177 -8.01 16.39 2.92
CA GLY A 177 -7.95 17.67 3.60
C GLY A 177 -9.24 18.50 3.46
N ASP A 178 -9.09 19.80 3.71
CA ASP A 178 -10.20 20.76 3.62
C ASP A 178 -10.77 20.87 2.20
N ALA A 179 -9.94 20.75 1.16
CA ALA A 179 -10.40 20.89 -0.22
C ALA A 179 -11.26 19.69 -0.66
N GLY A 180 -10.85 18.46 -0.33
CA GLY A 180 -11.64 17.28 -0.62
C GLY A 180 -12.92 17.22 0.20
N ALA A 181 -12.88 17.62 1.48
CA ALA A 181 -14.08 17.77 2.29
C ALA A 181 -15.04 18.82 1.72
N GLN A 182 -14.53 19.93 1.18
CA GLN A 182 -15.38 20.92 0.50
C GLN A 182 -16.05 20.34 -0.75
N ALA A 183 -15.32 19.59 -1.57
CA ALA A 183 -15.88 18.93 -2.75
C ALA A 183 -17.01 17.95 -2.38
N PHE A 184 -16.79 17.09 -1.38
CA PHE A 184 -17.86 16.21 -0.88
C PHE A 184 -19.03 17.00 -0.29
N GLY A 185 -18.76 18.10 0.39
CA GLY A 185 -19.79 18.99 0.92
C GLY A 185 -20.73 19.51 -0.16
N GLU A 186 -20.20 19.99 -1.29
CA GLU A 186 -21.02 20.45 -2.41
C GLU A 186 -21.86 19.31 -3.02
N ALA A 187 -21.25 18.15 -3.28
CA ALA A 187 -21.97 17.00 -3.83
C ALA A 187 -23.10 16.53 -2.92
N LEU A 188 -22.90 16.53 -1.59
CA LEU A 188 -23.89 16.11 -0.59
C LEU A 188 -25.06 17.10 -0.42
N LYS A 189 -24.92 18.36 -0.85
CA LYS A 189 -26.09 19.25 -0.95
C LYS A 189 -27.11 18.74 -1.97
N VAL A 190 -26.66 18.03 -2.99
CA VAL A 190 -27.48 17.50 -4.10
C VAL A 190 -27.76 16.00 -3.94
N ASN A 191 -26.84 15.24 -3.36
CA ASN A 191 -27.01 13.81 -3.11
C ASN A 191 -27.52 13.53 -1.69
N SER A 192 -28.73 12.94 -1.60
CA SER A 192 -29.37 12.51 -0.35
C SER A 192 -29.41 10.99 -0.14
N THR A 193 -28.79 10.21 -1.04
CA THR A 193 -28.80 8.74 -1.00
C THR A 193 -27.59 8.16 -0.30
N VAL A 194 -26.44 8.82 -0.39
CA VAL A 194 -25.15 8.29 0.08
C VAL A 194 -24.79 8.80 1.48
N THR A 195 -24.29 7.89 2.31
CA THR A 195 -23.58 8.20 3.57
C THR A 195 -22.07 8.10 3.32
N ILE A 196 -21.31 9.13 3.70
CA ILE A 196 -19.85 9.15 3.58
C ILE A 196 -19.20 9.08 4.97
N ASP A 197 -18.20 8.24 5.17
CA ASP A 197 -17.33 8.29 6.35
C ASP A 197 -16.00 8.95 5.98
N LEU A 198 -15.71 10.09 6.60
CA LEU A 198 -14.46 10.85 6.42
C LEU A 198 -13.65 10.91 7.72
N SER A 199 -13.90 10.02 8.67
CA SER A 199 -13.20 10.02 9.95
C SER A 199 -11.71 9.74 9.76
N ASN A 200 -10.84 10.39 10.53
CA ASN A 200 -9.39 10.15 10.54
C ASN A 200 -8.74 10.48 9.21
N ASN A 201 -9.17 11.60 8.65
CA ASN A 201 -8.54 12.26 7.52
C ASN A 201 -7.79 13.51 8.02
N CYS A 202 -7.42 14.40 7.11
CA CYS A 202 -6.70 15.65 7.37
C CYS A 202 -7.62 16.88 7.39
N ILE A 203 -8.90 16.72 7.76
CA ILE A 203 -9.91 17.76 7.62
C ILE A 203 -9.77 18.79 8.76
N GLY A 204 -9.52 20.04 8.37
CA GLY A 204 -9.45 21.19 9.25
C GLY A 204 -10.81 21.87 9.45
N LYS A 205 -10.77 23.09 10.00
CA LYS A 205 -11.99 23.85 10.31
C LYS A 205 -12.78 24.24 9.07
N ALA A 206 -12.11 24.49 7.93
CA ALA A 206 -12.78 24.93 6.72
C ALA A 206 -13.59 23.80 6.08
N GLY A 207 -12.99 22.61 5.94
CA GLY A 207 -13.67 21.42 5.44
C GLY A 207 -14.78 20.97 6.39
N ALA A 208 -14.54 21.02 7.70
CA ALA A 208 -15.58 20.72 8.69
C ALA A 208 -16.79 21.67 8.58
N ARG A 209 -16.55 22.95 8.31
CA ARG A 209 -17.61 23.93 8.05
C ARG A 209 -18.36 23.64 6.76
N ALA A 210 -17.66 23.30 5.67
CA ALA A 210 -18.29 22.96 4.40
C ALA A 210 -19.24 21.76 4.54
N MET A 211 -18.82 20.70 5.25
CA MET A 211 -19.65 19.54 5.53
C MET A 211 -20.84 19.87 6.45
N ALA A 212 -20.64 20.76 7.43
CA ALA A 212 -21.72 21.22 8.30
C ALA A 212 -22.76 22.06 7.53
N ASP A 213 -22.33 22.89 6.58
CA ASP A 213 -23.22 23.68 5.74
C ASP A 213 -23.99 22.78 4.75
N ALA A 214 -23.35 21.75 4.19
CA ALA A 214 -24.03 20.72 3.39
C ALA A 214 -25.15 20.02 4.18
N ARG A 215 -24.88 19.66 5.45
CA ARG A 215 -25.86 19.03 6.35
C ARG A 215 -27.08 19.91 6.64
N LYS A 216 -26.92 21.24 6.66
CA LYS A 216 -28.06 22.16 6.83
C LYS A 216 -28.99 22.15 5.62
N VAL A 217 -28.44 21.97 4.42
CA VAL A 217 -29.21 21.93 3.16
C VAL A 217 -29.94 20.60 3.01
N ASN A 218 -29.33 19.49 3.45
CA ASN A 218 -29.87 18.14 3.25
C ASN A 218 -29.82 17.30 4.55
N PRO A 219 -30.71 17.54 5.52
CA PRO A 219 -30.58 17.02 6.88
C PRO A 219 -30.99 15.54 7.06
N THR A 220 -31.68 14.92 6.10
CA THR A 220 -32.44 13.68 6.36
C THR A 220 -31.63 12.39 6.31
N ARG A 221 -30.41 12.36 5.77
CA ARG A 221 -29.49 11.19 5.81
C ARG A 221 -27.99 11.54 5.82
N LEU A 222 -27.63 12.82 5.95
CA LEU A 222 -26.23 13.25 5.99
C LEU A 222 -25.66 13.11 7.40
N THR A 223 -25.11 11.95 7.74
CA THR A 223 -24.03 11.91 8.74
C THR A 223 -22.73 11.61 8.03
N PRO A 224 -22.08 12.63 7.43
CA PRO A 224 -20.65 12.54 7.23
C PRO A 224 -20.03 12.28 8.60
N HIS A 225 -19.58 11.05 8.82
CA HIS A 225 -18.89 10.71 10.05
C HIS A 225 -17.51 11.35 9.99
N MET A 226 -17.44 12.62 10.35
CA MET A 226 -16.19 13.31 10.61
C MET A 226 -15.82 13.04 12.07
N GLY A 227 -15.45 11.79 12.36
CA GLY A 227 -14.78 11.42 13.61
C GLY A 227 -13.42 12.14 13.73
N SER A 228 -12.61 11.78 14.73
CA SER A 228 -11.27 12.35 14.97
C SER A 228 -10.51 12.63 13.67
N GLN A 229 -9.98 13.84 13.48
CA GLN A 229 -9.14 14.17 12.33
C GLN A 229 -7.67 14.12 12.74
N ILE A 230 -6.84 13.63 11.84
CA ILE A 230 -5.40 13.47 12.00
C ILE A 230 -4.73 14.77 11.57
N ASN A 231 -3.69 15.16 12.30
CA ASN A 231 -2.86 16.28 11.90
C ASN A 231 -2.14 15.95 10.57
N PRO A 232 -2.24 16.77 9.52
CA PRO A 232 -1.61 16.51 8.21
C PRO A 232 -0.09 16.23 8.29
N LEU A 233 0.61 16.80 9.27
CA LEU A 233 2.04 16.53 9.49
C LEU A 233 2.32 15.05 9.74
N ALA A 234 1.38 14.30 10.31
CA ALA A 234 1.51 12.86 10.51
C ALA A 234 1.78 12.12 9.19
N PHE A 235 1.15 12.58 8.11
CA PHE A 235 1.27 11.99 6.78
C PHE A 235 2.45 12.55 6.00
N ALA A 236 2.77 13.84 6.15
CA ALA A 236 3.96 14.44 5.55
C ALA A 236 5.28 13.83 6.09
N LEU A 237 5.22 13.25 7.28
CA LEU A 237 6.35 12.59 7.94
C LEU A 237 6.37 11.08 7.70
N LEU A 238 5.38 10.55 6.96
CA LEU A 238 5.46 9.18 6.48
C LEU A 238 6.70 9.05 5.62
N PRO A 239 7.54 8.04 5.90
CA PRO A 239 8.53 7.66 4.92
C PRO A 239 7.82 7.29 3.61
N ARG A 240 8.15 7.98 2.52
CA ARG A 240 7.59 7.66 1.21
C ARG A 240 8.04 6.24 0.85
N LEU A 241 7.09 5.35 0.55
CA LEU A 241 7.38 4.06 -0.06
C LEU A 241 8.13 4.33 -1.37
N ALA A 242 9.30 3.73 -1.55
CA ALA A 242 10.00 3.79 -2.83
C ALA A 242 9.07 3.21 -3.91
N SER A 243 8.68 4.04 -4.86
CA SER A 243 7.90 3.62 -6.02
C SER A 243 8.77 2.78 -6.96
N ALA A 244 8.14 2.02 -7.85
CA ALA A 244 8.85 1.36 -8.94
C ALA A 244 9.68 2.37 -9.75
N ASP A 245 9.20 3.61 -9.88
CA ASP A 245 9.93 4.71 -10.54
C ASP A 245 11.12 5.21 -9.72
N ASP A 246 11.06 5.21 -8.38
CA ASP A 246 12.23 5.52 -7.54
C ASP A 246 13.30 4.44 -7.69
N ILE A 247 12.90 3.16 -7.74
CA ILE A 247 13.80 2.03 -8.02
C ILE A 247 14.37 2.13 -9.44
N GLN A 248 13.55 2.50 -10.42
CA GLN A 248 13.95 2.67 -11.82
C GLN A 248 14.86 3.90 -11.99
N ALA A 249 14.62 4.99 -11.27
CA ALA A 249 15.43 6.20 -11.26
C ALA A 249 16.78 5.93 -10.62
N VAL A 250 16.80 5.18 -9.52
CA VAL A 250 18.03 4.63 -8.91
C VAL A 250 18.77 3.74 -9.92
N PHE A 251 18.06 2.82 -10.59
CA PHE A 251 18.63 1.96 -11.63
C PHE A 251 19.17 2.75 -12.84
N HIS A 252 18.51 3.84 -13.22
CA HIS A 252 18.98 4.76 -14.25
C HIS A 252 20.19 5.56 -13.78
N LEU A 253 20.21 6.06 -12.54
CA LEU A 253 21.38 6.70 -11.92
C LEU A 253 22.60 5.78 -11.88
N LEU A 254 22.35 4.49 -11.60
CA LEU A 254 23.34 3.42 -11.59
C LEU A 254 23.93 3.10 -12.96
N THR A 255 23.10 3.12 -14.01
CA THR A 255 23.50 2.74 -15.36
C THR A 255 24.02 3.92 -16.19
N SER A 256 23.54 5.14 -15.94
CA SER A 256 23.94 6.36 -16.67
C SER A 256 25.29 6.94 -16.24
N ARG A 257 25.75 6.70 -14.99
CA ARG A 257 27.09 7.13 -14.55
C ARG A 257 28.23 6.36 -15.23
N HIS A 258 27.97 5.17 -15.77
CA HIS A 258 28.97 4.39 -16.50
C HIS A 258 29.13 4.82 -17.97
N GLU A 259 28.17 5.55 -18.56
CA GLU A 259 28.29 6.04 -19.94
C GLU A 259 29.14 7.32 -20.05
N VAL A 260 29.21 8.13 -18.98
CA VAL A 260 30.01 9.37 -18.98
C VAL A 260 31.51 9.09 -18.82
N GLU A 261 31.89 7.97 -18.17
CA GLU A 261 33.30 7.58 -18.06
C GLU A 261 33.82 6.78 -19.26
N ALA A 262 32.93 6.09 -20.00
CA ALA A 262 33.31 5.37 -21.22
C ALA A 262 33.59 6.28 -22.43
N THR A 263 33.14 7.54 -22.40
CA THR A 263 33.38 8.52 -23.48
C THR A 263 34.58 9.46 -23.22
N ALA A 264 35.17 9.44 -22.02
CA ALA A 264 36.34 10.27 -21.67
C ALA A 264 37.69 9.68 -22.12
N TYR A 265 37.73 8.46 -22.67
CA TYR A 265 38.92 7.83 -23.26
C TYR A 265 38.82 7.71 -24.79
N SER A 266 38.54 8.80 -25.49
CA SER A 266 38.92 8.89 -26.91
C SER A 266 39.33 10.30 -27.28
N ALA A 267 40.64 10.57 -27.14
CA ALA A 267 41.31 11.74 -27.69
C ALA A 267 42.52 11.30 -28.53
N PRO A 268 42.97 12.11 -29.50
CA PRO A 268 43.25 11.66 -30.86
C PRO A 268 44.70 11.23 -31.09
N ARG A 269 44.91 10.19 -31.90
CA ARG A 269 46.24 9.91 -32.49
C ARG A 269 46.42 10.75 -33.76
N ARG A 270 47.28 11.77 -33.70
CA ARG A 270 47.93 12.38 -34.89
C ARG A 270 48.98 11.44 -35.46
N GLY A 271 49.08 11.44 -36.78
CA GLY A 271 49.73 10.40 -37.58
C GLY A 271 51.18 10.64 -37.98
N SER A 272 51.74 9.66 -38.71
CA SER A 272 52.67 9.89 -39.82
C SER A 272 52.75 8.66 -40.73
N THR A 273 52.41 8.91 -42.01
CA THR A 273 52.98 8.41 -43.27
C THR A 273 53.66 7.04 -43.38
N GLY A 274 53.17 6.21 -44.33
CA GLY A 274 53.97 5.15 -44.97
C GLY A 274 53.17 4.31 -45.97
N ARG A 275 53.49 4.41 -47.28
CA ARG A 275 52.87 3.73 -48.42
C ARG A 275 53.15 2.20 -48.43
N GLY A 276 52.16 1.38 -48.84
CA GLY A 276 52.38 -0.02 -49.23
C GLY A 276 51.09 -0.76 -49.65
N LYS A 277 51.09 -1.37 -50.85
CA LYS A 277 49.99 -2.02 -51.59
C LYS A 277 49.41 -3.31 -50.96
N PRO A 278 48.24 -3.83 -51.44
CA PRO A 278 47.44 -4.82 -50.73
C PRO A 278 47.87 -6.27 -51.02
N ARG A 279 47.76 -7.16 -50.01
CA ARG A 279 47.84 -8.62 -50.17
C ARG A 279 46.67 -9.32 -49.46
N LYS A 280 46.16 -10.34 -50.16
CA LYS A 280 45.01 -11.21 -49.90
C LYS A 280 45.39 -12.43 -49.02
N LEU A 281 44.36 -13.04 -48.41
CA LEU A 281 44.30 -14.33 -47.65
C LEU A 281 44.97 -14.29 -46.25
N SER A 282 44.41 -14.87 -45.18
CA SER A 282 43.60 -16.09 -45.04
C SER A 282 42.79 -16.10 -43.72
N ALA A 283 41.68 -16.85 -43.69
CA ALA A 283 40.94 -17.21 -42.46
C ALA A 283 41.73 -18.19 -41.57
N PRO A 284 41.35 -18.32 -40.28
CA PRO A 284 40.99 -19.65 -39.80
C PRO A 284 39.67 -19.70 -39.02
N LYS A 285 39.06 -20.89 -39.08
CA LYS A 285 37.78 -21.29 -38.49
C LYS A 285 37.91 -21.70 -37.02
N GLY A 286 36.90 -21.31 -36.22
CA GLY A 286 36.28 -22.11 -35.14
C GLY A 286 36.61 -21.69 -33.68
N PRO A 287 35.77 -22.03 -32.67
CA PRO A 287 34.37 -22.48 -32.69
C PRO A 287 33.39 -21.45 -32.07
N THR A 288 32.13 -21.52 -32.49
CA THR A 288 30.99 -20.82 -31.90
C THR A 288 30.61 -21.44 -30.55
N THR A 289 30.87 -20.72 -29.46
CA THR A 289 30.18 -20.88 -28.17
C THR A 289 29.01 -19.87 -28.10
N PRO A 290 27.83 -20.24 -27.56
CA PRO A 290 26.75 -19.28 -27.34
C PRO A 290 27.20 -18.25 -26.28
N PRO A 291 26.76 -16.98 -26.36
CA PRO A 291 27.13 -15.99 -25.37
C PRO A 291 26.55 -16.39 -24.01
N GLU A 292 27.42 -16.57 -23.02
CA GLU A 292 27.03 -16.60 -21.61
C GLU A 292 26.22 -15.34 -21.27
N PRO A 293 25.23 -15.42 -20.37
CA PRO A 293 24.49 -14.24 -19.93
C PRO A 293 25.49 -13.24 -19.36
N ALA A 294 25.53 -12.04 -19.94
CA ALA A 294 26.38 -10.96 -19.48
C ALA A 294 26.05 -10.67 -18.01
N VAL A 295 26.89 -11.18 -17.11
CA VAL A 295 26.84 -10.88 -15.69
C VAL A 295 27.18 -9.40 -15.57
N LEU A 296 26.18 -8.59 -15.21
CA LEU A 296 26.38 -7.18 -14.87
C LEU A 296 27.47 -7.11 -13.77
N PRO A 297 28.45 -6.20 -13.88
CA PRO A 297 29.47 -6.07 -12.85
C PRO A 297 28.81 -5.67 -11.52
N ALA A 298 29.22 -6.32 -10.43
CA ALA A 298 28.79 -5.97 -9.10
C ALA A 298 29.17 -4.50 -8.81
N LEU A 299 28.20 -3.73 -8.31
CA LEU A 299 28.42 -2.32 -7.95
C LEU A 299 29.51 -2.20 -6.88
N PRO A 300 30.35 -1.16 -6.92
CA PRO A 300 31.23 -0.82 -5.81
C PRO A 300 30.43 -0.68 -4.52
N ALA A 301 30.92 -1.26 -3.43
CA ALA A 301 30.21 -1.34 -2.15
C ALA A 301 29.77 0.04 -1.65
N GLU A 302 30.54 1.09 -1.93
CA GLU A 302 30.24 2.46 -1.53
C GLU A 302 29.02 3.05 -2.26
N ILE A 303 28.81 2.67 -3.53
CA ILE A 303 27.67 3.14 -4.35
C ILE A 303 26.40 2.37 -3.98
N ALA A 304 26.52 1.06 -3.78
CA ALA A 304 25.45 0.25 -3.22
C ALA A 304 25.06 0.75 -1.82
N GLU A 305 26.02 1.13 -0.96
CA GLU A 305 25.72 1.70 0.35
C GLU A 305 25.03 3.06 0.28
N CYS A 306 25.41 3.97 -0.63
CA CYS A 306 24.69 5.24 -0.83
C CYS A 306 23.25 5.01 -1.30
N ILE A 307 23.05 4.08 -2.23
CA ILE A 307 21.72 3.74 -2.74
C ILE A 307 20.87 3.05 -1.69
N MET A 308 21.45 2.13 -0.91
CA MET A 308 20.81 1.48 0.24
C MET A 308 20.68 2.44 1.44
N HIS A 309 21.36 3.58 1.46
CA HIS A 309 21.19 4.60 2.49
C HIS A 309 20.01 5.52 2.17
N GLU A 310 19.71 5.73 0.88
CA GLU A 310 18.56 6.51 0.41
C GLU A 310 17.30 5.65 0.14
N ALA A 311 17.48 4.39 -0.26
CA ALA A 311 16.40 3.42 -0.46
C ALA A 311 15.98 2.83 0.89
N TYR A 312 15.02 3.48 1.54
CA TYR A 312 14.35 2.86 2.66
C TYR A 312 13.26 1.92 2.16
N TYR A 313 13.38 0.63 2.47
CA TYR A 313 12.28 -0.32 2.29
C TYR A 313 11.41 -0.34 3.57
N TRP A 314 10.16 0.13 3.45
CA TRP A 314 9.18 0.21 4.55
C TRP A 314 7.95 -0.65 4.22
N PRO A 315 8.02 -1.99 4.26
CA PRO A 315 6.82 -2.77 4.00
C PRO A 315 5.87 -2.62 5.19
N ALA A 316 4.61 -2.42 4.87
CA ALA A 316 3.47 -2.63 5.76
C ALA A 316 3.62 -2.00 7.16
N VAL A 317 3.38 -0.69 7.18
CA VAL A 317 3.02 0.09 8.37
C VAL A 317 1.90 -0.63 9.11
N GLN A 318 2.11 -0.96 10.39
CA GLN A 318 0.99 -1.35 11.24
C GLN A 318 0.31 -0.06 11.73
N HIS A 319 -0.82 0.27 11.11
CA HIS A 319 -1.76 1.23 11.65
C HIS A 319 -2.61 0.54 12.72
N THR A 320 -2.67 1.13 13.92
CA THR A 320 -3.76 0.84 14.84
C THR A 320 -4.46 2.15 15.17
N LYS A 321 -5.65 2.31 14.60
CA LYS A 321 -6.60 3.29 15.07
C LYS A 321 -7.13 2.85 16.43
N ARG A 322 -6.71 3.54 17.51
CA ARG A 322 -7.37 3.46 18.81
C ARG A 322 -8.64 4.33 18.79
N MET A 323 -9.65 3.93 18.04
CA MET A 323 -11.01 4.44 18.26
C MET A 323 -11.60 3.63 19.40
N GLN A 324 -11.76 4.27 20.57
CA GLN A 324 -12.65 3.89 21.67
C GLN A 324 -12.82 2.38 21.90
N PHE A 325 -12.28 1.81 22.98
CA PHE A 325 -13.09 1.08 23.98
C PHE A 325 -12.23 0.66 25.17
N ASN A 326 -12.93 0.54 26.29
CA ASN A 326 -12.47 -0.07 27.52
C ASN A 326 -12.20 -1.56 27.29
N GLU A 327 -11.21 -2.08 28.02
CA GLU A 327 -10.80 -3.48 28.16
C GLU A 327 -9.70 -3.97 27.21
N ASP A 328 -8.60 -4.37 27.87
CA ASP A 328 -7.27 -4.62 27.32
C ASP A 328 -7.14 -6.04 26.74
N GLY A 329 -6.79 -6.16 25.46
CA GLY A 329 -6.35 -7.41 24.84
C GLY A 329 -4.88 -7.35 24.39
N PRO A 330 -4.16 -8.50 24.30
CA PRO A 330 -2.82 -8.56 23.71
C PRO A 330 -2.75 -8.18 22.22
N ALA A 331 -3.89 -7.88 21.59
CA ALA A 331 -4.00 -7.38 20.22
C ALA A 331 -3.71 -5.87 20.06
N ASP A 332 -3.61 -5.12 21.17
CA ASP A 332 -3.61 -3.63 21.16
C ASP A 332 -2.22 -2.98 21.32
N VAL A 333 -1.16 -3.78 21.26
CA VAL A 333 0.24 -3.33 21.28
C VAL A 333 0.73 -3.10 19.86
N LEU A 334 1.22 -1.90 19.56
CA LEU A 334 1.88 -1.58 18.28
C LEU A 334 3.10 -2.48 18.13
N GLN A 335 3.10 -3.35 17.11
CA GLN A 335 4.15 -4.34 16.92
C GLN A 335 4.48 -4.58 15.44
N VAL A 336 5.67 -4.18 15.03
CA VAL A 336 6.19 -4.50 13.70
C VAL A 336 7.19 -5.65 13.79
N THR A 337 7.07 -6.61 12.88
CA THR A 337 8.04 -7.71 12.74
C THR A 337 8.98 -7.37 11.58
N VAL A 338 10.28 -7.55 11.78
CA VAL A 338 11.26 -7.54 10.69
C VAL A 338 10.88 -8.69 9.75
N PRO A 339 10.49 -8.41 8.50
CA PRO A 339 10.07 -9.47 7.58
C PRO A 339 11.22 -10.45 7.34
N GLY A 340 10.87 -11.71 7.11
CA GLY A 340 11.80 -12.79 6.78
C GLY A 340 11.46 -13.37 5.42
N ASP A 341 12.47 -13.53 4.55
CA ASP A 341 12.30 -14.23 3.28
C ASP A 341 12.84 -15.64 3.46
N SER A 342 12.05 -16.63 3.05
CA SER A 342 12.52 -18.00 2.87
C SER A 342 13.29 -18.18 1.54
N VAL A 343 13.45 -17.12 0.75
CA VAL A 343 13.97 -17.17 -0.63
C VAL A 343 15.00 -16.06 -0.85
N GLY A 344 16.15 -16.13 -0.16
CA GLY A 344 17.29 -15.24 -0.44
C GLY A 344 18.18 -15.04 0.78
N ASP A 345 19.45 -15.43 0.67
CA ASP A 345 20.44 -15.47 1.76
C ASP A 345 21.00 -14.07 2.15
N SER A 346 20.24 -13.00 1.93
CA SER A 346 20.65 -11.62 2.22
C SER A 346 20.00 -11.15 3.52
N ALA A 347 20.76 -11.13 4.61
CA ALA A 347 20.30 -10.65 5.90
C ALA A 347 19.88 -9.17 5.84
N ARG A 348 18.60 -8.88 6.14
CA ARG A 348 18.07 -7.51 6.16
C ARG A 348 18.72 -6.69 7.27
N ARG A 349 19.05 -5.44 6.98
CA ARG A 349 19.61 -4.48 7.94
C ARG A 349 18.58 -3.41 8.28
N VAL A 350 18.14 -3.37 9.54
CA VAL A 350 17.26 -2.29 10.03
C VAL A 350 18.02 -0.95 10.08
N LYS A 351 17.47 0.07 9.44
CA LYS A 351 18.03 1.44 9.34
C LYS A 351 17.32 2.46 10.21
N ALA A 352 16.04 2.28 10.49
CA ALA A 352 15.29 3.22 11.32
C ALA A 352 14.11 2.55 12.01
N ILE A 353 13.85 2.94 13.26
CA ILE A 353 12.55 2.79 13.90
C ILE A 353 12.00 4.19 14.07
N GLN A 354 10.82 4.46 13.52
CA GLN A 354 10.14 5.73 13.74
C GLN A 354 8.82 5.47 14.45
N VAL A 355 8.53 6.27 15.46
CA VAL A 355 7.24 6.25 16.15
C VAL A 355 6.63 7.64 16.06
N LEU A 356 5.40 7.74 15.57
CA LEU A 356 4.62 8.98 15.57
C LEU A 356 3.44 8.84 16.52
N ARG A 357 3.11 9.90 17.26
CA ARG A 357 1.89 10.00 18.07
C ARG A 357 1.25 11.35 17.84
N GLY A 358 -0.04 11.35 17.53
CA GLY A 358 -0.83 12.57 17.44
C GLY A 358 -1.89 12.64 18.53
N TRP A 359 -2.17 13.87 18.96
CA TRP A 359 -3.14 14.19 19.98
C TRP A 359 -4.24 15.09 19.44
N ARG A 360 -5.46 14.92 19.95
CA ARG A 360 -6.54 15.89 19.81
C ARG A 360 -6.23 17.13 20.66
N HIS A 361 -5.82 16.87 21.91
CA HIS A 361 -5.27 17.84 22.84
C HIS A 361 -4.13 17.15 23.60
N PRO A 362 -2.91 17.69 23.60
CA PRO A 362 -1.84 17.13 24.42
C PRO A 362 -2.25 17.21 25.91
N PRO A 363 -1.84 16.23 26.74
CA PRO A 363 -2.13 16.27 28.17
C PRO A 363 -1.46 17.50 28.79
N ALA A 364 -2.20 18.24 29.61
CA ALA A 364 -1.72 19.45 30.28
C ALA A 364 -0.65 19.18 31.36
N ASP A 365 -0.45 17.90 31.71
CA ASP A 365 0.41 17.48 32.80
C ASP A 365 1.85 17.20 32.36
N THR A 366 2.79 17.51 33.24
CA THR A 366 4.25 17.46 33.07
C THR A 366 4.85 16.05 33.10
N SER A 367 4.01 15.01 33.15
CA SER A 367 4.45 13.61 33.09
C SER A 367 5.29 13.38 31.82
N PRO A 368 6.44 12.68 31.91
CA PRO A 368 7.31 12.48 30.76
C PRO A 368 6.58 11.68 29.69
N LEU A 369 6.18 12.39 28.63
CA LEU A 369 5.59 11.80 27.44
C LEU A 369 6.69 11.04 26.71
N VAL A 370 6.89 9.77 27.04
CA VAL A 370 7.88 8.89 26.41
C VAL A 370 7.21 7.81 25.58
N PHE A 371 8.00 7.18 24.72
CA PHE A 371 7.65 5.94 24.03
C PHE A 371 8.43 4.79 24.66
N ASP A 372 7.73 3.87 25.32
CA ASP A 372 8.34 2.68 25.91
C ASP A 372 8.50 1.61 24.82
N LEU A 373 9.72 1.47 24.30
CA LEU A 373 10.06 0.57 23.21
C LEU A 373 10.61 -0.74 23.75
N VAL A 374 10.15 -1.85 23.17
CA VAL A 374 10.63 -3.20 23.47
C VAL A 374 11.00 -3.89 22.17
N VAL A 375 12.22 -4.40 22.06
CA VAL A 375 12.64 -5.26 20.94
C VAL A 375 12.75 -6.68 21.44
N ARG A 376 12.08 -7.60 20.74
CA ARG A 376 12.11 -9.04 21.01
C ARG A 376 12.72 -9.78 19.84
N ASP A 377 13.45 -10.84 20.13
CA ASP A 377 13.94 -11.75 19.10
C ASP A 377 12.84 -12.68 18.55
N GLU A 378 13.19 -13.54 17.61
CA GLU A 378 12.29 -14.50 16.97
C GLU A 378 11.69 -15.52 17.96
N ARG A 379 12.35 -15.73 19.11
CA ARG A 379 11.90 -16.61 20.20
C ARG A 379 11.09 -15.87 21.25
N GLY A 380 10.88 -14.56 21.09
CA GLY A 380 10.14 -13.70 22.00
C GLY A 380 10.93 -13.17 23.20
N ALA A 381 12.23 -13.46 23.29
CA ALA A 381 13.08 -12.96 24.37
C ALA A 381 13.36 -11.46 24.19
N VAL A 382 13.28 -10.69 25.28
CA VAL A 382 13.54 -9.25 25.26
C VAL A 382 15.03 -9.01 25.03
N ARG A 383 15.36 -8.32 23.93
CA ARG A 383 16.72 -7.93 23.57
C ARG A 383 17.00 -6.46 23.87
N TYR A 384 15.95 -5.65 23.95
CA TYR A 384 16.03 -4.26 24.38
C TYR A 384 14.71 -3.82 24.99
N GLU A 385 14.79 -2.98 26.02
CA GLU A 385 13.68 -2.29 26.65
C GLU A 385 14.16 -0.92 27.09
N GLY A 386 13.47 0.14 26.67
CA GLY A 386 13.86 1.50 27.03
C GLY A 386 12.81 2.56 26.68
N ALA A 387 12.86 3.67 27.42
CA ALA A 387 12.01 4.83 27.18
C ALA A 387 12.72 5.78 26.20
N ALA A 388 12.08 6.05 25.06
CA ALA A 388 12.53 7.03 24.09
C ALA A 388 11.80 8.36 24.28
N LYS A 389 12.56 9.44 24.45
CA LYS A 389 12.02 10.80 24.53
C LYS A 389 11.65 11.31 23.14
N PRO A 390 10.40 11.74 22.91
CA PRO A 390 9.99 12.30 21.64
C PRO A 390 10.43 13.74 21.45
N GLU A 391 10.56 14.10 20.19
CA GLU A 391 10.57 15.47 19.71
C GLU A 391 9.13 15.90 19.40
N PHE A 392 8.75 17.08 19.85
CA PHE A 392 7.51 17.72 19.41
C PHE A 392 7.76 18.35 18.06
N LEU A 393 6.95 17.96 17.08
CA LEU A 393 7.00 18.52 15.72
C LEU A 393 6.09 19.74 15.61
N ASP A 394 4.98 19.70 16.35
CA ASP A 394 4.13 20.84 16.65
C ASP A 394 3.44 20.65 18.01
N SER A 395 2.37 21.40 18.29
CA SER A 395 1.62 21.31 19.55
C SER A 395 0.82 20.02 19.73
N THR A 396 0.70 19.17 18.71
CA THR A 396 -0.17 17.98 18.71
C THR A 396 0.50 16.71 18.22
N VAL A 397 1.64 16.79 17.53
CA VAL A 397 2.36 15.64 16.95
C VAL A 397 3.74 15.50 17.58
N GLN A 398 4.02 14.26 17.98
CA GLN A 398 5.29 13.82 18.54
C GLN A 398 5.94 12.77 17.65
N ARG A 399 7.26 12.78 17.57
CA ARG A 399 8.06 11.80 16.85
C ARG A 399 9.22 11.30 17.69
N VAL A 400 9.46 10.00 17.61
CA VAL A 400 10.75 9.37 17.96
C VAL A 400 11.34 8.80 16.68
N THR A 401 12.64 8.98 16.49
CA THR A 401 13.39 8.31 15.42
C THR A 401 14.65 7.72 16.02
N ILE A 402 14.78 6.39 15.92
CA ILE A 402 15.94 5.63 16.37
C ILE A 402 16.66 5.12 15.14
N VAL A 403 17.96 5.39 15.05
CA VAL A 403 18.83 5.01 13.93
C VAL A 403 20.06 4.27 14.44
N PRO A 404 20.78 3.50 13.61
CA PRO A 404 22.00 2.79 14.01
C PRO A 404 23.09 3.69 14.63
N ALA A 405 23.14 4.97 14.24
CA ALA A 405 24.07 5.94 14.82
C ALA A 405 23.78 6.22 16.30
N THR A 406 22.50 6.20 16.70
CA THR A 406 22.06 6.54 18.05
C THR A 406 21.76 5.33 18.92
N HIS A 407 21.66 4.13 18.35
CA HIS A 407 21.26 2.95 19.13
C HIS A 407 21.87 1.61 18.65
N PRO A 408 22.67 0.92 19.48
CA PRO A 408 23.34 -0.33 19.11
C PRO A 408 22.42 -1.49 18.72
N ILE A 409 21.22 -1.58 19.32
CA ILE A 409 20.26 -2.66 19.03
C ILE A 409 19.91 -2.77 17.55
N MET A 410 19.90 -1.63 16.85
CA MET A 410 19.52 -1.54 15.43
C MET A 410 20.43 -2.38 14.54
N ARG A 411 21.72 -2.48 14.89
CA ARG A 411 22.71 -3.30 14.15
C ARG A 411 22.56 -4.80 14.42
N GLN A 412 21.87 -5.17 15.50
CA GLN A 412 21.71 -6.55 15.96
C GLN A 412 20.41 -7.18 15.49
N MET A 413 19.43 -6.39 15.08
CA MET A 413 18.14 -6.88 14.61
C MET A 413 18.30 -7.77 13.37
N ARG A 414 17.48 -8.81 13.30
CA ARG A 414 17.44 -9.82 12.23
C ARG A 414 16.00 -10.10 11.82
N ASP A 415 15.83 -10.78 10.71
CA ASP A 415 14.57 -11.33 10.23
C ASP A 415 13.81 -12.05 11.36
N GLY A 416 12.51 -11.80 11.47
CA GLY A 416 11.64 -12.36 12.51
C GLY A 416 11.66 -11.64 13.86
N TRP A 417 12.58 -10.69 14.09
CA TRP A 417 12.57 -9.88 15.31
C TRP A 417 11.39 -8.92 15.34
N LYS A 418 10.92 -8.56 16.54
CA LYS A 418 9.73 -7.73 16.74
C LYS A 418 10.08 -6.44 17.48
N VAL A 419 9.59 -5.32 16.99
CA VAL A 419 9.62 -4.03 17.68
C VAL A 419 8.23 -3.74 18.21
N GLN A 420 8.12 -3.46 19.50
CA GLN A 420 6.88 -3.15 20.18
C GLN A 420 6.96 -1.76 20.82
N VAL A 421 5.87 -1.00 20.74
CA VAL A 421 5.67 0.23 21.53
C VAL A 421 4.60 -0.04 22.57
N ARG A 422 4.96 -0.01 23.86
CA ARG A 422 4.01 -0.17 24.95
C ARG A 422 3.09 1.05 25.06
N ARG A 423 1.91 0.82 25.64
CA ARG A 423 0.91 1.85 25.89
C ARG A 423 1.51 2.98 26.73
N SER A 424 1.39 4.21 26.24
CA SER A 424 1.65 5.40 27.05
C SER A 424 0.72 5.42 28.26
N LYS A 425 1.24 5.78 29.44
CA LYS A 425 0.41 5.97 30.64
C LYS A 425 -0.58 7.13 30.50
N ALA A 426 -0.32 8.07 29.58
CA ALA A 426 -1.25 9.11 29.15
C ALA A 426 -1.91 8.68 27.83
N VAL A 427 -3.17 8.29 27.88
CA VAL A 427 -3.92 7.70 26.73
C VAL A 427 -5.06 8.62 26.28
N ILE A 428 -5.49 9.54 27.15
CA ILE A 428 -6.66 10.37 26.93
C ILE A 428 -6.35 11.41 25.85
N GLY A 429 -7.02 11.29 24.70
CA GLY A 429 -6.92 12.28 23.63
C GLY A 429 -5.90 11.95 22.54
N VAL A 430 -5.23 10.80 22.58
CA VAL A 430 -4.43 10.31 21.44
C VAL A 430 -5.37 10.01 20.26
N VAL A 431 -5.06 10.52 19.07
CA VAL A 431 -5.83 10.32 17.84
C VAL A 431 -5.23 9.21 16.98
N PHE A 432 -3.90 9.16 16.91
CA PHE A 432 -3.19 8.10 16.19
C PHE A 432 -1.85 7.82 16.85
N GLU A 433 -1.36 6.59 16.67
CA GLU A 433 0.03 6.22 16.90
C GLU A 433 0.48 5.31 15.77
N HIS A 434 1.65 5.59 15.20
CA HIS A 434 2.22 4.79 14.12
C HIS A 434 3.62 4.33 14.48
N LEU A 435 3.93 3.08 14.16
CA LEU A 435 5.25 2.48 14.29
C LEU A 435 5.74 2.05 12.91
N TYR A 436 6.89 2.58 12.53
CA TYR A 436 7.55 2.30 11.26
C TYR A 436 8.88 1.62 11.52
N LEU A 437 9.17 0.62 10.68
CA LEU A 437 10.46 -0.05 10.64
C LEU A 437 11.03 0.04 9.23
N GLY A 438 12.15 0.74 9.08
CA GLY A 438 12.86 0.91 7.82
C GLY A 438 14.03 -0.04 7.80
N TYR A 439 14.18 -0.81 6.73
CA TYR A 439 15.28 -1.74 6.55
C TYR A 439 15.72 -1.79 5.09
N VAL A 440 16.83 -2.48 4.84
CA VAL A 440 17.39 -2.68 3.50
C VAL A 440 18.06 -4.04 3.37
#